data_AF-A0A6M1M5A3-F1
#
_entry.id   AF-A0A6M1M5A3-F1
#
_cell.length_a   1.000
_cell.length_b   1.000
_cell.length_c   1.000
_cell.angle_alpha   90.00
_cell.angle_beta   90.00
_cell.angle_gamma   90.00
#
_symmetry.space_group_name_H-M   'P 1'
#
loop_
_entity.id
_entity.type
_entity.pdbx_description
1 polymer ?
#
loop_
_entity_poly.entity_id
_entity_poly.type
_entity_poly.pdbx_seq_one_letter_code
_entity_poly.pdbx_strand_id
1 'polypeptide(L)'
;MSAVDPREKLVRMANQIAAFFRSYPEDEAVAGIHKHIVAFWTPRMRDQLVAYCGEADHGLDPLALTALQITPKARSPIPDAVTHPHEQGLGASDAG
;
A
#
# COMPACT_ATOMS: atom_id res chain seq x y z
N MET A 1 -0.28 -13.23 -25.21
CA MET A 1 -0.90 -13.03 -23.88
C MET A 1 0.19 -12.46 -23.00
N SER A 2 0.29 -11.13 -22.91
CA SER A 2 1.37 -10.49 -22.14
C SER A 2 1.24 -10.88 -20.68
N ALA A 3 2.33 -11.38 -20.11
CA ALA A 3 2.45 -11.53 -18.67
C ALA A 3 2.15 -10.17 -18.03
N VAL A 4 1.26 -10.13 -17.05
CA VAL A 4 0.85 -8.91 -16.32
C VAL A 4 2.11 -8.11 -15.97
N ASP A 5 2.14 -6.83 -16.37
CA ASP A 5 3.29 -5.97 -16.14
C ASP A 5 3.57 -5.93 -14.63
N PRO A 6 4.83 -6.14 -14.17
CA PRO A 6 5.14 -6.12 -12.74
C PRO A 6 4.70 -4.84 -12.02
N ARG A 7 4.61 -3.73 -12.76
CA ARG A 7 4.14 -2.42 -12.29
C ARG A 7 2.63 -2.40 -12.06
N GLU A 8 1.86 -2.89 -13.02
CA GLU A 8 0.40 -3.03 -12.90
C GLU A 8 0.03 -3.93 -11.70
N LYS A 9 0.84 -4.96 -11.44
CA LYS A 9 0.69 -5.80 -10.25
C LYS A 9 0.83 -4.99 -8.96
N LEU A 10 1.85 -4.14 -8.85
CA LEU A 10 2.05 -3.29 -7.66
C LEU A 10 0.88 -2.30 -7.48
N VAL A 11 0.43 -1.66 -8.57
CA VAL A 11 -0.73 -0.76 -8.54
C VAL A 11 -1.98 -1.50 -8.06
N ARG A 12 -2.23 -2.69 -8.60
CA ARG A 12 -3.37 -3.53 -8.18
C ARG A 12 -3.29 -3.87 -6.70
N MET A 13 -2.12 -4.28 -6.19
CA MET A 13 -1.92 -4.58 -4.77
C MET A 13 -2.15 -3.36 -3.88
N ALA A 14 -1.62 -2.19 -4.27
CA ALA A 14 -1.84 -0.93 -3.55
C ALA A 14 -3.33 -0.57 -3.49
N ASN A 15 -4.06 -0.76 -4.59
CA ASN A 15 -5.50 -0.51 -4.65
C ASN A 15 -6.30 -1.51 -3.80
N GLN A 16 -5.87 -2.76 -3.71
CA GLN A 16 -6.49 -3.74 -2.82
C GLN A 16 -6.34 -3.34 -1.34
N ILE A 17 -5.16 -2.83 -0.96
CA ILE A 17 -4.93 -2.29 0.39
C ILE A 17 -5.83 -1.07 0.60
N ALA A 18 -5.88 -0.13 -0.34
CA ALA A 18 -6.76 1.05 -0.23
C ALA A 18 -8.24 0.69 -0.10
N ALA A 19 -8.71 -0.31 -0.85
CA ALA A 19 -10.08 -0.81 -0.76
C ALA A 19 -10.42 -1.33 0.65
N PHE A 20 -9.49 -2.00 1.33
CA PHE A 20 -9.67 -2.43 2.71
C PHE A 20 -9.81 -1.23 3.66
N PHE A 21 -9.00 -0.19 3.49
CA PHE A 21 -9.03 0.99 4.36
C PHE A 21 -10.14 2.00 4.03
N ARG A 22 -10.89 1.81 2.95
CA ARG A 22 -11.91 2.76 2.46
C ARG A 22 -13.06 3.02 3.42
N SER A 23 -13.33 2.11 4.35
CA SER A 23 -14.39 2.26 5.36
C SER A 23 -13.96 3.10 6.57
N TYR A 24 -12.68 3.44 6.70
CA TYR A 24 -12.16 4.28 7.77
C TYR A 24 -12.17 5.76 7.36
N PRO A 25 -12.08 6.69 8.34
CA PRO A 25 -11.82 8.11 8.06
C PRO A 25 -10.59 8.28 7.16
N GLU A 26 -10.61 9.27 6.28
CA GLU A 26 -9.56 9.45 5.25
C GLU A 26 -8.15 9.55 5.84
N ASP A 27 -8.00 10.29 6.95
CA ASP A 27 -6.72 10.47 7.63
C ASP A 27 -6.20 9.17 8.26
N GLU A 28 -7.09 8.39 8.86
CA GLU A 28 -6.80 7.06 9.40
C GLU A 28 -6.50 6.05 8.29
N ALA A 29 -7.27 6.09 7.20
CA ALA A 29 -7.08 5.23 6.03
C ALA A 29 -5.71 5.45 5.40
N VAL A 30 -5.35 6.71 5.13
CA VAL A 30 -4.03 7.09 4.60
C VAL A 30 -2.91 6.64 5.55
N ALA A 31 -3.08 6.83 6.87
CA ALA A 31 -2.13 6.35 7.88
C ALA A 31 -1.95 4.83 7.85
N GLY A 32 -3.05 4.08 7.78
CA GLY A 32 -3.04 2.63 7.69
C GLY A 32 -2.38 2.10 6.42
N ILE A 33 -2.73 2.68 5.26
CA ILE A 33 -2.16 2.29 3.96
C ILE A 33 -0.64 2.56 3.93
N HIS A 34 -0.20 3.76 4.31
CA HIS A 34 1.23 4.11 4.33
C HIS A 34 2.01 3.15 5.24
N LYS A 35 1.50 2.91 6.45
CA LYS A 35 2.13 2.00 7.41
C LYS A 35 2.21 0.57 6.87
N HIS A 36 1.15 0.07 6.25
CA HIS A 36 1.12 -1.27 5.67
C HIS A 36 2.16 -1.39 4.54
N ILE A 37 2.18 -0.45 3.60
CA ILE A 37 3.16 -0.45 2.50
C ILE A 37 4.58 -0.39 3.04
N VAL A 38 4.87 0.49 4.01
CA VAL A 38 6.22 0.60 4.60
C VAL A 38 6.64 -0.67 5.37
N ALA A 39 5.70 -1.32 6.06
CA ALA A 39 5.97 -2.50 6.87
C ALA A 39 6.19 -3.77 6.04
N PHE A 40 5.40 -3.95 4.97
CA PHE A 40 5.38 -5.21 4.21
C PHE A 40 6.14 -5.13 2.87
N TRP A 41 6.33 -3.94 2.30
CA TRP A 41 6.98 -3.80 1.00
C TRP A 41 8.46 -3.43 1.14
N THR A 42 9.27 -4.03 0.27
CA THR A 42 10.69 -3.69 0.17
C THR A 42 10.87 -2.23 -0.28
N PRO A 43 12.01 -1.57 0.04
CA PRO A 43 12.31 -0.24 -0.46
C PRO A 43 12.18 -0.15 -1.99
N ARG A 44 12.71 -1.14 -2.71
CA ARG A 44 12.65 -1.22 -4.17
C ARG A 44 11.21 -1.20 -4.72
N MET A 45 10.29 -1.96 -4.11
CA MET A 45 8.89 -1.97 -4.55
C MET A 45 8.23 -0.60 -4.39
N ARG A 46 8.55 0.10 -3.30
CA ARG A 46 8.05 1.47 -3.04
C ARG A 46 8.60 2.46 -4.07
N ASP A 47 9.90 2.40 -4.35
CA ASP A 47 10.52 3.25 -5.38
C ASP A 47 9.89 3.01 -6.75
N GLN A 48 9.62 1.74 -7.11
CA GLN A 48 8.94 1.41 -8.37
C GLN A 48 7.51 1.96 -8.43
N LEU A 49 6.76 1.86 -7.32
CA LEU A 49 5.40 2.38 -7.27
C LEU A 49 5.38 3.91 -7.35
N VAL A 50 6.27 4.60 -6.64
CA VAL A 50 6.41 6.07 -6.68
C VAL A 50 6.81 6.55 -8.07
N ALA A 51 7.75 5.87 -8.74
CA ALA A 51 8.13 6.20 -10.10
C ALA A 51 6.92 6.11 -11.06
N TYR A 52 6.04 5.13 -10.86
CA TYR A 52 4.84 4.95 -11.67
C TYR A 52 3.75 5.99 -11.38
N CYS A 53 3.67 6.51 -10.14
CA CYS A 53 2.72 7.56 -9.78
C CYS A 53 2.90 8.85 -10.62
N GLY A 54 4.06 9.05 -11.25
CA GLY A 54 4.30 10.20 -12.13
C GLY A 54 3.69 10.07 -13.52
N GLU A 55 3.18 8.90 -13.91
CA GLU A 55 2.55 8.67 -15.23
C GLU A 55 1.06 9.05 -15.21
N ALA A 56 0.55 9.60 -16.32
CA ALA A 56 -0.82 10.12 -16.38
C ALA A 56 -1.93 9.05 -16.23
N ASP A 57 -1.60 7.77 -16.43
CA ASP A 57 -2.52 6.62 -16.32
C ASP A 57 -2.08 5.63 -15.23
N HIS A 58 -1.67 6.16 -14.09
CA HIS A 58 -1.12 5.33 -13.01
C HIS A 58 -2.13 4.39 -12.33
N GLY A 59 -3.43 4.55 -12.56
CA GLY A 59 -4.49 3.64 -12.06
C GLY A 59 -4.61 3.49 -10.52
N LEU A 60 -3.78 4.20 -9.75
CA LEU A 60 -3.78 4.19 -8.29
C LEU A 60 -5.03 4.85 -7.69
N ASP A 61 -5.54 4.23 -6.64
CA ASP A 61 -6.58 4.80 -5.78
C ASP A 61 -6.08 6.10 -5.12
N PRO A 62 -6.91 7.15 -4.99
CA PRO A 62 -6.51 8.41 -4.38
C PRO A 62 -5.95 8.27 -2.95
N LEU A 63 -6.47 7.32 -2.16
CA LEU A 63 -5.98 7.07 -0.80
C LEU A 63 -4.58 6.43 -0.83
N ALA A 64 -4.34 5.50 -1.75
CA ALA A 64 -3.02 4.90 -1.96
C ALA A 64 -2.01 5.94 -2.43
N LEU A 65 -2.40 6.79 -3.39
CA LEU A 65 -1.54 7.86 -3.90
C LEU A 65 -1.13 8.83 -2.79
N THR A 66 -2.11 9.29 -2.00
CA THR A 66 -1.87 10.18 -0.86
C THR A 66 -0.93 9.53 0.15
N ALA A 67 -1.18 8.27 0.49
CA ALA A 67 -0.35 7.49 1.41
C ALA A 67 1.10 7.30 0.93
N LEU A 68 1.38 7.38 -0.39
CA LEU A 68 2.74 7.30 -0.93
C LEU A 68 3.46 8.65 -0.94
N GLN A 69 2.71 9.75 -0.98
CA GLN A 69 3.26 11.12 -1.12
C GLN A 69 3.51 11.80 0.23
N ILE A 70 2.79 11.40 1.28
CA ILE A 70 2.94 12.01 2.61
C ILE A 70 3.37 10.98 3.64
N THR A 71 4.02 11.47 4.71
CA THR A 71 4.17 10.71 5.95
C THR A 71 3.02 11.11 6.89
N PRO A 72 1.96 10.29 7.01
CA PRO A 72 0.81 10.62 7.83
C PRO A 72 1.19 10.68 9.31
N LYS A 73 0.66 11.71 10.00
CA LYS A 73 0.81 11.87 11.46
C LYS A 73 -0.33 11.25 12.25
N ALA A 74 -1.44 10.94 11.57
CA ALA A 74 -2.60 10.29 12.18
C ALA A 74 -2.25 8.87 12.63
N ARG A 75 -2.98 8.36 13.62
CA ARG A 75 -2.84 6.98 14.06
C ARG A 75 -3.51 6.07 13.05
N SER A 76 -2.83 5.00 12.65
CA SER A 76 -3.45 3.93 11.87
C SER A 76 -4.61 3.31 12.66
N PRO A 77 -5.74 2.99 12.02
CA PRO A 77 -6.88 2.35 12.68
C PRO A 77 -6.54 0.91 13.11
N ILE A 78 -5.52 0.31 12.49
CA ILE A 78 -5.00 -1.00 12.90
C ILE A 78 -3.91 -0.81 13.97
N PRO A 79 -4.03 -1.49 15.14
CA PRO A 79 -3.00 -1.52 16.17
C PRO A 79 -1.66 -2.03 15.65
N ASP A 80 -0.55 -1.50 16.17
CA ASP A 80 0.82 -1.90 15.83
C ASP A 80 1.04 -3.42 15.91
N ALA A 81 0.47 -4.07 16.94
CA ALA A 81 0.57 -5.51 17.17
C ALA A 81 0.13 -6.39 15.99
N VAL A 82 -0.78 -5.92 15.14
CA VAL A 82 -1.30 -6.67 13.97
C VAL A 82 -0.50 -6.36 12.70
N THR A 83 0.32 -5.31 12.71
CA THR A 83 1.12 -4.85 11.56
C THR A 83 2.57 -5.32 11.63
N HIS A 84 2.93 -6.15 12.62
CA HIS A 84 4.32 -6.60 12.83
C HIS A 84 4.66 -7.86 12.02
N PRO A 85 5.59 -7.78 11.06
CA PRO A 85 5.93 -8.91 10.19
C PRO A 85 6.67 -10.06 10.90
N HIS A 86 7.15 -9.87 12.14
CA HIS A 86 7.94 -10.88 12.87
C HIS A 86 7.11 -11.85 13.73
N GLU A 87 5.83 -11.54 14.01
CA GLU A 87 5.02 -12.33 14.96
C GLU A 87 3.84 -13.08 14.32
N GLN A 88 3.53 -12.81 13.05
CA GLN A 88 2.49 -13.54 12.32
C GLN A 88 3.09 -14.73 11.56
N GLY A 89 3.07 -15.89 12.21
CA GLY A 89 3.25 -17.16 11.52
C GLY A 89 2.18 -17.35 10.44
N LEU A 90 2.64 -17.54 9.19
CA LEU A 90 1.89 -18.12 8.07
C LEU A 90 0.72 -17.29 7.50
N GLY A 91 1.00 -16.60 6.39
CA GLY A 91 0.07 -16.53 5.25
C GLY A 91 -0.73 -15.24 5.07
N ALA A 92 -0.12 -14.26 4.39
CA ALA A 92 -0.71 -13.50 3.27
C ALA A 92 0.31 -12.46 2.77
N SER A 93 1.47 -12.95 2.29
CA SER A 93 2.31 -12.11 1.43
C SER A 93 1.65 -12.10 0.05
N ASP A 94 0.82 -11.10 -0.23
CA ASP A 94 0.23 -10.88 -1.57
C ASP A 94 1.27 -10.49 -2.66
N ALA A 95 2.57 -10.64 -2.35
CA ALA A 95 3.69 -10.33 -3.21
C ALA A 95 4.34 -11.57 -3.86
N GLY A 96 3.59 -12.68 -4.01
CA GLY A 96 3.99 -13.84 -4.82
C GLY A 96 3.67 -13.62 -6.29
#